data_AF-A0A1C6J6R4-F1
#
_entry.id   AF-A0A1C6J6R4-F1
#
_cell.length_a   1.000
_cell.length_b   1.000
_cell.length_c   1.000
_cell.angle_alpha   90.00
_cell.angle_beta   90.00
_cell.angle_gamma   90.00
#
_symmetry.space_group_name_H-M   'P 1'
#
loop_
_entity.id
_entity.type
_entity.pdbx_description
1 polymer ?
#
loop_
_entity_poly.entity_id
_entity_poly.type
_entity_poly.pdbx_seq_one_letter_code
_entity_poly.pdbx_strand_id
1 'polypeptide(L)'
;MLRDLEGNIINLKEFPDALNNHRLIWGKSGSGKTWCCYRMIEEAVEQKKKCVIFDYSGSYTTKEQERSKFASRDQTYVFDGNQPGITYWYTGKNVYSAFEEALIVALPFRGHRQREFLHKVMELLKEQEKELTFASVISVLDGYVQGLTDDESKERGEKLLDIIGQYEKLDIIFRKKTPEMDKELEDNKLVTIMQFTELEGGTKKFLTEFMSALLWQSVKDEGNSADLHSVDYILYDEFQNVALGKESTLGAMLREGRKCGLGVWLATQILSNYKPEQIDTLQQVDTMLLFQPSDRSMKGIAQLVDCEAWESCRSALSDLQNGQAILKGKYSVNHNSKIWDIPIICAVDSKSSN
;
A
#
# COMPACT_ATOMS: atom_id res chain seq x y z
N MET A 1 0.08 -20.01 -6.82
CA MET A 1 1.22 -20.49 -7.61
C MET A 1 0.96 -20.15 -9.05
N LEU A 2 1.91 -19.49 -9.71
CA LEU A 2 1.81 -19.22 -11.16
C LEU A 2 2.26 -20.47 -11.93
N ARG A 3 1.57 -20.77 -13.03
CA ARG A 3 1.96 -21.82 -13.96
C ARG A 3 2.00 -21.31 -15.38
N ASP A 4 2.89 -21.81 -16.21
CA ASP A 4 2.80 -21.60 -17.65
C ASP A 4 1.65 -22.43 -18.26
N LEU A 5 1.44 -22.30 -19.58
CA LEU A 5 0.40 -23.04 -20.29
C LEU A 5 0.65 -24.56 -20.39
N GLU A 6 1.87 -25.01 -20.11
CA GLU A 6 2.26 -26.43 -20.06
C GLU A 6 2.09 -27.01 -18.65
N GLY A 7 1.73 -26.18 -17.67
CA GLY A 7 1.54 -26.58 -16.27
C GLY A 7 2.80 -26.52 -15.42
N ASN A 8 3.92 -26.04 -15.95
CA ASN A 8 5.17 -25.86 -15.21
C ASN A 8 5.02 -24.72 -14.19
N ILE A 9 5.64 -24.87 -13.02
CA ILE A 9 5.58 -23.87 -11.94
C ILE A 9 6.48 -22.69 -12.30
N ILE A 10 5.94 -21.48 -12.27
CA ILE A 10 6.68 -20.24 -12.43
C ILE A 10 6.96 -19.66 -11.04
N ASN A 11 8.23 -19.49 -10.71
CA ASN A 11 8.68 -18.85 -9.49
C ASN A 11 9.18 -17.43 -9.79
N LEU A 12 8.60 -16.45 -9.11
CA LEU A 12 9.04 -15.05 -9.13
C LEU A 12 10.12 -14.75 -8.08
N LYS A 13 10.56 -15.77 -7.34
CA LYS A 13 11.47 -15.69 -6.19
C LYS A 13 12.63 -16.65 -6.45
N GLU A 14 13.80 -16.35 -5.86
CA GLU A 14 15.08 -17.10 -5.88
C GLU A 14 16.25 -16.48 -6.67
N PHE A 15 16.42 -15.15 -6.64
CA PHE A 15 17.67 -14.55 -7.16
C PHE A 15 18.34 -13.68 -6.08
N PRO A 16 19.63 -13.90 -5.75
CA PRO A 16 20.40 -13.07 -4.83
C PRO A 16 20.36 -11.56 -5.18
N ASP A 17 20.14 -11.24 -6.45
CA ASP A 17 20.07 -9.87 -6.98
C ASP A 17 18.63 -9.34 -7.22
N ALA A 18 17.59 -10.17 -7.06
CA ALA A 18 16.17 -9.77 -7.18
C ALA A 18 15.65 -9.11 -5.91
N LEU A 19 16.36 -8.07 -5.47
CA LEU A 19 15.96 -7.21 -4.35
C LEU A 19 14.70 -6.38 -4.68
N ASN A 20 14.35 -6.21 -5.96
CA ASN A 20 13.17 -5.46 -6.36
C ASN A 20 11.92 -6.36 -6.35
N ASN A 21 11.13 -6.23 -5.28
CA ASN A 21 9.88 -6.97 -5.08
C ASN A 21 8.62 -6.16 -5.47
N HIS A 22 8.80 -5.03 -6.16
CA HIS A 22 7.67 -4.22 -6.62
C HIS A 22 6.97 -4.91 -7.79
N ARG A 23 5.64 -4.92 -7.78
CA ARG A 23 4.81 -5.61 -8.77
C ARG A 23 3.68 -4.72 -9.26
N LEU A 24 3.38 -4.79 -10.55
CA LEU A 24 2.20 -4.18 -11.16
C LEU A 24 1.27 -5.28 -11.65
N ILE A 25 0.03 -5.26 -11.18
CA ILE A 25 -1.02 -6.21 -11.52
C ILE A 25 -2.12 -5.44 -12.24
N TRP A 26 -2.28 -5.70 -13.52
CA TRP A 26 -3.20 -4.92 -14.36
C TRP A 26 -4.09 -5.80 -15.22
N GLY A 27 -5.36 -5.41 -15.38
CA GLY A 27 -6.34 -5.98 -16.27
C GLY A 27 -7.74 -5.44 -15.98
N LYS A 28 -8.69 -5.66 -16.88
CA LYS A 28 -10.08 -5.21 -16.71
C LYS A 28 -10.77 -5.83 -15.49
N SER A 29 -11.92 -5.29 -15.08
CA SER A 29 -12.76 -5.94 -14.05
C SER A 29 -13.07 -7.39 -14.42
N GLY A 30 -13.01 -8.30 -13.44
CA GLY A 30 -13.28 -9.73 -13.65
C GLY A 30 -12.16 -10.53 -14.33
N SER A 31 -11.01 -9.92 -14.68
CA SER A 31 -9.92 -10.63 -15.37
C SER A 31 -9.13 -11.62 -14.50
N GLY A 32 -9.30 -11.59 -13.17
CA GLY A 32 -8.59 -12.46 -12.22
C GLY A 32 -7.55 -11.78 -11.33
N LYS A 33 -7.41 -10.45 -11.36
CA LYS A 33 -6.41 -9.69 -10.57
C LYS A 33 -6.48 -9.95 -9.06
N THR A 34 -7.64 -9.75 -8.45
CA THR A 34 -7.84 -9.93 -6.99
C THR A 34 -7.52 -11.35 -6.59
N TRP A 35 -7.94 -12.32 -7.39
CA TRP A 35 -7.66 -13.72 -7.15
C TRP A 35 -6.15 -14.03 -7.24
N CYS A 36 -5.45 -13.46 -8.22
CA CYS A 36 -3.99 -13.48 -8.28
C CYS A 36 -3.35 -12.93 -7.00
N CYS A 37 -3.80 -11.75 -6.55
CA CYS A 37 -3.30 -11.10 -5.34
C CYS A 37 -3.49 -12.00 -4.11
N TYR A 38 -4.66 -12.63 -3.93
CA TYR A 38 -4.87 -13.59 -2.84
C TYR A 38 -3.86 -14.72 -2.85
N ARG A 39 -3.60 -15.35 -4.00
CA ARG A 39 -2.63 -16.45 -4.11
C ARG A 39 -1.19 -15.97 -3.85
N MET A 40 -0.84 -14.77 -4.30
CA MET A 40 0.46 -14.16 -4.00
C MET A 40 0.64 -13.86 -2.51
N ILE A 41 -0.43 -13.41 -1.83
CA ILE A 41 -0.42 -13.18 -0.37
C ILE A 41 -0.26 -14.50 0.37
N GLU A 42 -0.99 -15.55 -0.02
CA GLU A 42 -0.84 -16.88 0.59
C GLU A 42 0.59 -17.41 0.49
N GLU A 43 1.24 -17.25 -0.67
CA GLU A 43 2.65 -17.61 -0.85
C GLU A 43 3.60 -16.77 0.03
N ALA A 44 3.28 -15.51 0.26
CA ALA A 44 4.04 -14.66 1.17
C ALA A 44 3.87 -15.12 2.63
N VAL A 45 2.64 -15.41 3.04
CA VAL A 45 2.30 -15.91 4.39
C VAL A 45 2.96 -17.26 4.67
N GLU A 46 3.00 -18.17 3.69
CA GLU A 46 3.74 -19.46 3.79
C GLU A 46 5.23 -19.26 4.08
N GLN A 47 5.80 -18.14 3.62
CA GLN A 47 7.19 -17.74 3.86
C GLN A 47 7.35 -16.87 5.11
N LYS A 48 6.32 -16.80 5.96
CA LYS A 48 6.29 -15.96 7.18
C LYS A 48 6.51 -14.47 6.90
N LYS A 49 6.09 -14.01 5.72
CA LYS A 49 6.16 -12.60 5.31
C LYS A 49 4.89 -11.87 5.73
N LYS A 50 5.07 -10.65 6.24
CA LYS A 50 3.97 -9.76 6.66
C LYS A 50 3.47 -8.94 5.49
N CYS A 51 2.17 -8.97 5.25
CA CYS A 51 1.49 -8.25 4.18
C CYS A 51 0.53 -7.20 4.75
N VAL A 52 0.53 -6.00 4.19
CA VAL A 52 -0.51 -4.99 4.41
C VAL A 52 -1.28 -4.77 3.12
N ILE A 53 -2.61 -4.77 3.18
CA ILE A 53 -3.50 -4.56 2.05
C ILE A 53 -4.30 -3.29 2.28
N PHE A 54 -4.20 -2.32 1.38
CA PHE A 54 -5.11 -1.19 1.30
C PHE A 54 -6.31 -1.57 0.44
N ASP A 55 -7.43 -1.92 1.09
CA ASP A 55 -8.66 -2.34 0.40
C ASP A 55 -9.52 -1.14 0.03
N TYR A 56 -9.36 -0.68 -1.21
CA TYR A 56 -10.12 0.46 -1.73
C TYR A 56 -11.47 0.02 -2.35
N SER A 57 -11.59 -1.21 -2.85
CA SER A 57 -12.79 -1.65 -3.59
C SER A 57 -13.76 -2.51 -2.78
N GLY A 58 -13.35 -3.00 -1.61
CA GLY A 58 -14.08 -3.99 -0.82
C GLY A 58 -13.79 -5.43 -1.25
N SER A 59 -12.81 -5.62 -2.13
CA SER A 59 -12.41 -6.92 -2.67
C SER A 59 -11.76 -7.83 -1.63
N TYR A 60 -11.40 -7.29 -0.47
CA TYR A 60 -10.75 -8.00 0.63
C TYR A 60 -11.61 -8.08 1.90
N THR A 61 -12.90 -7.74 1.81
CA THR A 61 -13.87 -7.95 2.89
C THR A 61 -13.95 -9.43 3.30
N THR A 62 -14.38 -9.70 4.53
CA THR A 62 -14.55 -11.07 5.06
C THR A 62 -15.36 -11.97 4.13
N LYS A 63 -16.42 -11.42 3.52
CA LYS A 63 -17.27 -12.11 2.55
C LYS A 63 -16.52 -12.48 1.25
N GLU A 64 -15.70 -11.57 0.73
CA GLU A 64 -14.91 -11.84 -0.48
C GLU A 64 -13.73 -12.78 -0.22
N GLN A 65 -13.15 -12.77 0.99
CA GLN A 65 -12.17 -13.75 1.43
C GLN A 65 -12.76 -15.17 1.42
N GLU A 66 -13.98 -15.34 1.94
CA GLU A 66 -14.72 -16.61 1.90
C GLU A 66 -15.00 -17.06 0.47
N ARG A 67 -15.55 -16.16 -0.35
CA ARG A 67 -15.86 -16.42 -1.75
C ARG A 67 -14.62 -16.84 -2.55
N SER A 68 -13.48 -16.22 -2.26
CA SER A 68 -12.20 -16.47 -2.92
C SER A 68 -11.43 -17.65 -2.33
N LYS A 69 -11.98 -18.32 -1.30
CA LYS A 69 -11.33 -19.40 -0.55
C LYS A 69 -9.92 -19.01 -0.10
N PHE A 70 -9.79 -17.82 0.48
CA PHE A 70 -8.50 -17.29 0.93
C PHE A 70 -7.97 -18.11 2.10
N ALA A 71 -6.89 -18.86 1.88
CA ALA A 71 -6.35 -19.82 2.83
C ALA A 71 -5.70 -19.17 4.06
N SER A 72 -5.27 -17.90 3.92
CA SER A 72 -4.63 -17.17 5.02
C SER A 72 -5.62 -16.35 5.86
N ARG A 73 -6.94 -16.58 5.73
CA ARG A 73 -7.99 -15.85 6.47
C ARG A 73 -7.77 -15.86 7.99
N ASP A 74 -7.39 -16.99 8.57
CA ASP A 74 -7.16 -17.09 10.02
C ASP A 74 -5.94 -16.30 10.50
N GLN A 75 -5.03 -15.98 9.56
CA GLN A 75 -3.84 -15.14 9.76
C GLN A 75 -4.09 -13.68 9.33
N THR A 76 -5.36 -13.29 9.14
CA THR A 76 -5.75 -11.94 8.77
C THR A 76 -6.28 -11.16 9.97
N TYR A 77 -5.75 -9.95 10.14
CA TYR A 77 -6.31 -8.90 10.97
C TYR A 77 -6.95 -7.84 10.06
N VAL A 78 -8.12 -7.34 10.45
CA VAL A 78 -8.82 -6.27 9.72
C VAL A 78 -8.77 -5.01 10.56
N PHE A 79 -8.11 -3.99 10.03
CA PHE A 79 -8.16 -2.63 10.54
C PHE A 79 -9.29 -1.89 9.83
N ASP A 80 -10.46 -1.84 10.46
CA ASP A 80 -11.63 -1.11 9.94
C ASP A 80 -11.56 0.37 10.38
N GLY A 81 -11.34 1.27 9.41
CA GLY A 81 -11.22 2.70 9.68
C GLY A 81 -12.52 3.37 10.18
N ASN A 82 -13.66 2.68 10.11
CA ASN A 82 -14.93 3.14 10.67
C ASN A 82 -15.21 2.59 12.08
N GLN A 83 -14.41 1.65 12.57
CA GLN A 83 -14.61 1.07 13.91
C GLN A 83 -14.22 2.10 14.98
N PRO A 84 -15.15 2.51 15.87
CA PRO A 84 -14.83 3.42 16.96
C PRO A 84 -13.80 2.83 17.93
N GLY A 85 -12.85 3.65 18.35
CA GLY A 85 -11.77 3.30 19.27
C GLY A 85 -10.78 2.28 18.73
N ILE A 86 -10.75 2.02 17.41
CA ILE A 86 -9.78 1.08 16.85
C ILE A 86 -8.36 1.59 17.07
N THR A 87 -7.47 0.72 17.56
CA THR A 87 -6.09 1.08 17.82
C THR A 87 -5.19 0.67 16.65
N TYR A 88 -4.44 1.63 16.12
CA TYR A 88 -3.31 1.38 15.24
C TYR A 88 -2.01 1.31 16.05
N TRP A 89 -1.36 0.15 15.98
CA TRP A 89 -0.09 -0.13 16.65
C TRP A 89 1.09 0.21 15.75
N TYR A 90 1.73 1.35 16.00
CA TYR A 90 2.88 1.82 15.23
C TYR A 90 4.17 1.12 15.67
N THR A 91 4.90 0.53 14.72
CA THR A 91 6.13 -0.24 14.99
C THR A 91 7.42 0.58 14.89
N GLY A 92 7.40 1.74 14.23
CA GLY A 92 8.58 2.62 14.12
C GLY A 92 8.95 3.30 15.43
N LYS A 93 10.00 4.13 15.44
CA LYS A 93 10.63 4.64 16.67
C LYS A 93 9.78 5.65 17.42
N ASN A 94 9.21 6.63 16.72
CA ASN A 94 8.48 7.74 17.31
C ASN A 94 7.12 7.96 16.63
N VAL A 95 6.04 7.54 17.30
CA VAL A 95 4.68 7.62 16.76
C VAL A 95 4.22 9.08 16.55
N TYR A 96 4.61 10.02 17.42
CA TYR A 96 4.22 11.43 17.29
C TYR A 96 4.84 12.08 16.06
N SER A 97 6.15 11.88 15.86
CA SER A 97 6.86 12.40 14.68
C SER A 97 6.36 11.74 13.39
N ALA A 98 6.10 10.43 13.41
CA ALA A 98 5.54 9.75 12.25
C ALA A 98 4.14 10.25 11.90
N PHE A 99 3.30 10.49 12.91
CA PHE A 99 1.96 11.06 12.76
C PHE A 99 2.00 12.47 12.18
N GLU A 100 2.89 13.32 12.68
CA GLU A 100 3.14 14.66 12.15
C GLU A 100 3.50 14.63 10.65
N GLU A 101 4.52 13.84 10.30
CA GLU A 101 4.97 13.68 8.91
C GLU A 101 3.86 13.13 8.01
N ALA A 102 3.08 12.16 8.51
CA ALA A 102 1.96 11.60 7.78
C ALA A 102 0.86 12.63 7.51
N LEU A 103 0.55 13.52 8.46
CA LEU A 103 -0.36 14.65 8.23
C LEU A 103 0.20 15.59 7.16
N ILE A 104 1.48 15.98 7.26
CA ILE A 104 2.13 16.90 6.33
C ILE A 104 2.07 16.37 4.89
N VAL A 105 2.20 15.06 4.72
CA VAL A 105 2.13 14.39 3.41
C VAL A 105 0.69 14.27 2.91
N ALA A 106 -0.25 13.86 3.78
CA ALA A 106 -1.61 13.55 3.38
C ALA A 106 -2.50 14.78 3.18
N LEU A 107 -2.13 15.93 3.76
CA LEU A 107 -2.93 17.16 3.75
C LEU A 107 -2.24 18.32 3.02
N PRO A 108 -3.02 19.25 2.45
CA PRO A 108 -2.49 20.38 1.69
C PRO A 108 -1.96 21.50 2.59
N PHE A 109 -0.89 21.23 3.35
CA PHE A 109 -0.21 22.24 4.16
C PHE A 109 0.45 23.31 3.25
N ARG A 110 0.07 24.57 3.46
CA ARG A 110 0.60 25.75 2.78
C ARG A 110 1.70 26.41 3.60
N GLY A 111 2.95 26.17 3.20
CA GLY A 111 4.11 26.90 3.69
C GLY A 111 4.68 26.39 5.03
N HIS A 112 5.85 26.92 5.38
CA HIS A 112 6.63 26.49 6.55
C HIS A 112 5.90 26.68 7.89
N ARG A 113 5.20 27.81 8.05
CA ARG A 113 4.55 28.18 9.31
C ARG A 113 3.47 27.19 9.76
N GLN A 114 2.65 26.66 8.83
CA GLN A 114 1.63 25.67 9.23
C GLN A 114 2.25 24.37 9.75
N ARG A 115 3.46 24.02 9.27
CA ARG A 115 4.23 22.88 9.80
C ARG A 115 4.78 23.18 11.18
N GLU A 116 5.30 24.39 11.41
CA GLU A 116 5.73 24.82 12.77
C GLU A 116 4.57 24.79 13.78
N PHE A 117 3.37 25.21 13.35
CA PHE A 117 2.15 25.09 14.16
C PHE A 117 1.85 23.65 14.53
N LEU A 118 1.82 22.76 13.53
CA LEU A 118 1.58 21.34 13.76
C LEU A 118 2.64 20.76 14.70
N HIS A 119 3.92 21.05 14.47
CA HIS A 119 5.02 20.60 15.32
C HIS A 119 4.80 20.98 16.78
N LYS A 120 4.47 22.25 17.05
CA LYS A 120 4.21 22.74 18.41
C LYS A 120 3.01 22.03 19.04
N VAL A 121 1.95 21.77 18.28
CA VAL A 121 0.78 21.02 18.75
C VAL A 121 1.14 19.58 19.11
N MET A 122 1.98 18.94 18.30
CA MET A 122 2.44 17.57 18.57
C MET A 122 3.32 17.49 19.82
N GLU A 123 4.18 18.49 20.05
CA GLU A 123 4.93 18.63 21.32
C GLU A 123 4.01 18.78 22.52
N LEU A 124 3.03 19.69 22.45
CA LEU A 124 2.06 19.92 23.53
C LEU A 124 1.22 18.66 23.82
N LEU A 125 0.82 17.92 22.80
CA LEU A 125 0.07 16.68 22.95
C LEU A 125 0.88 15.63 23.70
N LYS A 126 2.18 15.54 23.39
CA LYS A 126 3.13 14.65 24.07
C LYS A 126 3.38 15.08 25.52
N GLU A 127 3.59 16.37 25.78
CA GLU A 127 3.79 16.92 27.13
C GLU A 127 2.57 16.72 28.03
N GLN A 128 1.37 16.78 27.46
CA GLN A 128 0.11 16.55 28.17
C GLN A 128 -0.23 15.06 28.35
N GLU A 129 0.62 14.15 27.84
CA GLU A 129 0.37 12.70 27.81
C GLU A 129 -1.01 12.32 27.26
N LYS A 130 -1.52 13.13 26.31
CA LYS A 130 -2.81 12.86 25.68
C LYS A 130 -2.69 11.67 24.74
N GLU A 131 -3.77 10.91 24.67
CA GLU A 131 -3.91 9.84 23.69
C GLU A 131 -3.86 10.44 22.28
N LEU A 132 -3.05 9.87 21.40
CA LEU A 132 -2.85 10.39 20.06
C LEU A 132 -4.01 9.95 19.16
N THR A 133 -4.95 10.87 18.95
CA THR A 133 -6.12 10.74 18.06
C THR A 133 -6.31 12.02 17.24
N PHE A 134 -7.08 11.98 16.15
CA PHE A 134 -7.41 13.21 15.41
C PHE A 134 -8.14 14.24 16.29
N ALA A 135 -9.10 13.80 17.10
CA ALA A 135 -9.83 14.66 18.03
C ALA A 135 -8.90 15.34 19.06
N SER A 136 -7.92 14.61 19.59
CA SER A 136 -6.94 15.17 20.54
C SER A 136 -6.05 16.24 19.90
N VAL A 137 -5.61 16.03 18.65
CA VAL A 137 -4.83 17.00 17.88
C VAL A 137 -5.65 18.26 17.63
N ILE A 138 -6.91 18.11 17.22
CA ILE A 138 -7.83 19.23 17.00
C ILE A 138 -8.04 20.02 18.28
N SER A 139 -8.30 19.33 19.40
CA SER A 139 -8.50 19.98 20.71
C SER A 139 -7.26 20.76 21.18
N VAL A 140 -6.07 20.20 21.04
CA VAL A 140 -4.82 20.88 21.42
C VAL A 140 -4.53 22.06 20.48
N LEU A 141 -4.78 21.90 19.18
CA LEU A 141 -4.63 22.97 18.20
C LEU A 141 -5.61 24.12 18.49
N ASP A 142 -6.88 23.85 18.76
CA ASP A 142 -7.87 24.88 19.08
C ASP A 142 -7.47 25.69 20.32
N GLY A 143 -7.08 25.01 21.41
CA GLY A 143 -6.57 25.68 22.60
C GLY A 143 -5.31 26.52 22.32
N TYR A 144 -4.38 26.01 21.51
CA TYR A 144 -3.19 26.75 21.11
C TYR A 144 -3.53 28.00 20.30
N VAL A 145 -4.45 27.89 19.34
CA VAL A 145 -4.89 29.00 18.48
C VAL A 145 -5.64 30.07 19.26
N GLN A 146 -6.50 29.68 20.21
CA GLN A 146 -7.21 30.62 21.10
C GLN A 146 -6.26 31.40 22.02
N GLY A 147 -5.10 30.82 22.35
CA GLY A 147 -4.05 31.49 23.15
C GLY A 147 -3.18 32.47 22.36
N LEU A 148 -3.31 32.54 21.03
CA LEU A 148 -2.52 33.47 20.21
C LEU A 148 -3.07 34.89 20.31
N THR A 149 -2.14 35.85 20.42
CA THR A 149 -2.47 37.28 20.49
C THR A 149 -2.38 38.00 19.14
N ASP A 150 -1.72 37.38 18.16
CA ASP A 150 -1.50 37.93 16.83
C ASP A 150 -2.54 37.41 15.84
N ASP A 151 -3.30 38.32 15.23
CA ASP A 151 -4.41 37.99 14.31
C ASP A 151 -3.94 37.18 13.10
N GLU A 152 -2.74 37.46 12.56
CA GLU A 152 -2.18 36.76 11.40
C GLU A 152 -1.88 35.28 11.72
N SER A 153 -1.36 35.03 12.92
CA SER A 153 -1.09 33.69 13.45
C SER A 153 -2.37 32.94 13.77
N LYS A 154 -3.37 33.64 14.34
CA LYS A 154 -4.69 33.07 14.63
C LYS A 154 -5.42 32.64 13.38
N GLU A 155 -5.51 33.49 12.36
CA GLU A 155 -6.15 33.16 11.07
C GLU A 155 -5.52 31.92 10.42
N ARG A 156 -4.19 31.76 10.56
CA ARG A 156 -3.49 30.57 10.05
C ARG A 156 -3.82 29.31 10.83
N GLY A 157 -3.89 29.42 12.14
CA GLY A 157 -4.30 28.35 13.04
C GLY A 157 -5.72 27.88 12.76
N GLU A 158 -6.65 28.82 12.57
CA GLU A 158 -8.03 28.55 12.17
C GLU A 158 -8.11 27.82 10.82
N LYS A 159 -7.32 28.24 9.82
CA LYS A 159 -7.22 27.49 8.54
C LYS A 159 -6.70 26.07 8.73
N LEU A 160 -5.79 25.83 9.68
CA LEU A 160 -5.31 24.49 9.97
C LEU A 160 -6.39 23.64 10.66
N LEU A 161 -7.16 24.25 11.56
CA LEU A 161 -8.33 23.63 12.17
C LEU A 161 -9.38 23.25 11.12
N ASP A 162 -9.64 24.10 10.13
CA ASP A 162 -10.56 23.77 9.04
C ASP A 162 -10.09 22.54 8.24
N ILE A 163 -8.78 22.41 8.01
CA ILE A 163 -8.18 21.31 7.24
C ILE A 163 -8.21 19.99 8.03
N ILE A 164 -7.85 20.00 9.32
CA ILE A 164 -7.78 18.78 10.14
C ILE A 164 -9.16 18.42 10.71
N GLY A 165 -9.98 19.43 11.02
CA GLY A 165 -11.29 19.29 11.65
C GLY A 165 -12.29 18.43 10.88
N GLN A 166 -12.18 18.38 9.54
CA GLN A 166 -12.99 17.48 8.72
C GLN A 166 -12.80 15.99 9.06
N TYR A 167 -11.74 15.63 9.78
CA TYR A 167 -11.41 14.27 10.18
C TYR A 167 -11.66 13.98 11.67
N GLU A 168 -12.34 14.90 12.40
CA GLU A 168 -12.65 14.73 13.82
C GLU A 168 -13.38 13.41 14.13
N LYS A 169 -14.23 12.96 13.21
CA LYS A 169 -15.02 11.73 13.35
C LYS A 169 -14.20 10.43 13.21
N LEU A 170 -12.94 10.51 12.77
CA LEU A 170 -12.06 9.35 12.73
C LEU A 170 -11.62 9.02 14.15
N ASP A 171 -12.31 8.06 14.76
CA ASP A 171 -12.04 7.59 16.12
C ASP A 171 -10.99 6.46 16.11
N ILE A 172 -9.77 6.84 15.70
CA ILE A 172 -8.60 5.96 15.63
C ILE A 172 -7.58 6.39 16.68
N ILE A 173 -7.11 5.41 17.46
CA ILE A 173 -6.10 5.58 18.49
C ILE A 173 -4.74 5.15 17.94
N PHE A 174 -3.75 6.04 17.97
CA PHE A 174 -2.41 5.76 17.48
C PHE A 174 -1.47 5.54 18.67
N ARG A 175 -0.92 4.34 18.80
CA ARG A 175 -0.02 4.00 19.91
C ARG A 175 1.26 3.38 19.41
N LYS A 176 2.36 3.70 20.07
CA LYS A 176 3.63 3.01 19.86
C LYS A 176 3.50 1.58 20.39
N LYS A 177 3.75 0.59 19.55
CA LYS A 177 3.83 -0.81 19.98
C LYS A 177 5.11 -1.00 20.81
N THR A 178 4.97 -1.54 22.02
CA THR A 178 6.10 -1.85 22.91
C THR A 178 6.55 -3.32 22.72
N PRO A 179 7.79 -3.67 23.07
CA PRO A 179 8.28 -5.05 22.98
C PRO A 179 7.48 -6.06 23.82
N GLU A 180 6.91 -5.64 24.95
CA GLU A 180 6.06 -6.47 25.80
C GLU A 180 4.74 -6.76 25.09
N MET A 181 4.16 -5.72 24.48
CA MET A 181 2.96 -5.84 23.66
C MET A 181 3.21 -6.63 22.38
N ASP A 182 4.44 -6.64 21.83
CA ASP A 182 4.78 -7.50 20.71
C ASP A 182 4.63 -9.00 21.04
N LYS A 183 4.90 -9.39 22.29
CA LYS A 183 4.74 -10.77 22.77
C LYS A 183 3.30 -11.12 23.15
N GLU A 184 2.54 -10.14 23.63
CA GLU A 184 1.12 -10.34 23.99
C GLU A 184 0.20 -10.27 22.77
N LEU A 185 0.50 -9.33 21.85
CA LEU A 185 -0.11 -9.19 20.52
C LEU A 185 0.69 -9.96 19.47
N GLU A 186 1.42 -11.01 19.86
CA GLU A 186 2.04 -11.99 18.95
C GLU A 186 0.93 -12.84 18.31
N ASP A 187 0.00 -12.12 17.70
CA ASP A 187 -1.08 -12.64 16.92
C ASP A 187 -0.40 -13.24 15.70
N ASN A 188 -0.72 -14.49 15.35
CA ASN A 188 -0.20 -15.18 14.16
C ASN A 188 -0.69 -14.51 12.85
N LYS A 189 -1.01 -13.21 12.90
CA LYS A 189 -1.55 -12.39 11.84
C LYS A 189 -0.39 -11.88 10.99
N LEU A 190 -0.23 -12.53 9.86
CA LEU A 190 0.72 -12.14 8.83
C LEU A 190 0.08 -11.23 7.78
N VAL A 191 -1.23 -11.04 7.82
CA VAL A 191 -1.95 -10.17 6.89
C VAL A 191 -2.74 -9.12 7.66
N THR A 192 -2.52 -7.85 7.35
CA THR A 192 -3.33 -6.73 7.83
C THR A 192 -4.10 -6.13 6.67
N ILE A 193 -5.42 -6.06 6.77
CA ILE A 193 -6.28 -5.39 5.79
C ILE A 193 -6.71 -4.05 6.35
N MET A 194 -6.26 -2.97 5.72
CA MET A 194 -6.74 -1.61 5.92
C MET A 194 -8.07 -1.45 5.16
N GLN A 195 -9.17 -1.68 5.86
CA GLN A 195 -10.52 -1.69 5.29
C GLN A 195 -11.12 -0.29 5.35
N PHE A 196 -11.14 0.40 4.20
CA PHE A 196 -11.62 1.77 4.08
C PHE A 196 -12.82 1.89 3.13
N THR A 197 -13.44 0.78 2.75
CA THR A 197 -14.46 0.76 1.69
C THR A 197 -15.67 1.63 2.00
N GLU A 198 -16.12 1.59 3.24
CA GLU A 198 -17.31 2.29 3.75
C GLU A 198 -17.04 3.77 4.13
N LEU A 199 -15.80 4.27 3.98
CA LEU A 199 -15.49 5.68 4.22
C LEU A 199 -15.87 6.56 3.02
N GLU A 200 -16.32 7.79 3.30
CA GLU A 200 -16.57 8.79 2.27
C GLU A 200 -15.31 9.08 1.45
N GLY A 201 -15.46 9.37 0.15
CA GLY A 201 -14.34 9.40 -0.80
C GLY A 201 -13.16 10.30 -0.40
N GLY A 202 -13.43 11.48 0.17
CA GLY A 202 -12.38 12.40 0.66
C GLY A 202 -11.63 11.82 1.86
N THR A 203 -12.36 11.32 2.85
CA THR A 203 -11.82 10.68 4.07
C THR A 203 -11.04 9.41 3.75
N LYS A 204 -11.57 8.59 2.83
CA LYS A 204 -10.93 7.36 2.34
C LYS A 204 -9.59 7.65 1.69
N LYS A 205 -9.54 8.65 0.80
CA LYS A 205 -8.30 9.07 0.14
C LYS A 205 -7.29 9.60 1.16
N PHE A 206 -7.72 10.48 2.05
CA PHE A 206 -6.87 11.00 3.13
C PHE A 206 -6.30 9.87 3.98
N LEU A 207 -7.14 8.98 4.50
CA LEU A 207 -6.71 7.92 5.40
C LEU A 207 -5.77 6.92 4.69
N THR A 208 -6.01 6.64 3.41
CA THR A 208 -5.09 5.83 2.60
C THR A 208 -3.70 6.47 2.53
N GLU A 209 -3.60 7.75 2.16
CA GLU A 209 -2.31 8.46 2.08
C GLU A 209 -1.63 8.57 3.46
N PHE A 210 -2.41 8.91 4.48
CA PHE A 210 -1.95 9.09 5.85
C PHE A 210 -1.38 7.78 6.43
N MET A 211 -2.13 6.68 6.32
CA MET A 211 -1.69 5.37 6.82
C MET A 211 -0.53 4.81 6.00
N SER A 212 -0.49 5.10 4.68
CA SER A 212 0.66 4.76 3.83
C SER A 212 1.91 5.48 4.29
N ALA A 213 1.81 6.78 4.61
CA ALA A 213 2.92 7.58 5.12
C ALA A 213 3.39 7.08 6.49
N LEU A 214 2.47 6.73 7.40
CA LEU A 214 2.81 6.10 8.68
C LEU A 214 3.59 4.80 8.51
N LEU A 215 3.09 3.87 7.68
CA LEU A 215 3.79 2.61 7.38
C LEU A 215 5.16 2.85 6.75
N TRP A 216 5.28 3.84 5.87
CA TRP A 216 6.58 4.15 5.28
C TRP A 216 7.59 4.64 6.32
N GLN A 217 7.14 5.46 7.29
CA GLN A 217 8.01 5.90 8.39
C GLN A 217 8.49 4.71 9.23
N SER A 218 7.63 3.72 9.54
CA SER A 218 8.07 2.54 10.30
C SER A 218 9.09 1.71 9.53
N VAL A 219 8.87 1.49 8.23
CA VAL A 219 9.82 0.76 7.37
C VAL A 219 11.19 1.47 7.32
N LYS A 220 11.21 2.80 7.20
CA LYS A 220 12.46 3.58 7.20
C LYS A 220 13.20 3.47 8.54
N ASP A 221 12.47 3.49 9.65
CA ASP A 221 13.05 3.36 10.99
C ASP A 221 13.73 1.99 11.21
N GLU A 222 13.16 0.94 10.61
CA GLU A 222 13.63 -0.44 10.65
C GLU A 222 14.74 -0.74 9.65
N GLY A 223 14.92 0.10 8.62
CA GLY A 223 15.86 -0.09 7.50
C GLY A 223 17.34 -0.24 7.85
N ASN A 224 17.69 -0.39 9.15
CA ASN A 224 19.02 -0.69 9.66
C ASN A 224 19.09 -1.95 10.57
N SER A 225 17.98 -2.66 10.80
CA SER A 225 17.94 -3.88 11.62
C SER A 225 17.42 -5.06 10.79
N ALA A 226 18.29 -6.05 10.56
CA ALA A 226 18.05 -7.16 9.63
C ALA A 226 16.97 -8.18 10.08
N ASP A 227 16.53 -8.13 11.34
CA ASP A 227 15.82 -9.26 11.96
C ASP A 227 14.32 -9.02 12.22
N LEU A 228 13.77 -7.84 11.90
CA LEU A 228 12.34 -7.58 12.13
C LEU A 228 11.76 -6.55 11.16
N HIS A 229 11.20 -7.02 10.03
CA HIS A 229 10.33 -6.19 9.20
C HIS A 229 8.94 -6.08 9.84
N SER A 230 8.42 -4.86 9.95
CA SER A 230 7.01 -4.60 10.27
C SER A 230 6.09 -4.99 9.12
N VAL A 231 6.58 -4.86 7.88
CA VAL A 231 5.88 -5.23 6.66
C VAL A 231 6.89 -5.62 5.58
N ASP A 232 6.66 -6.76 4.93
CA ASP A 232 7.45 -7.21 3.77
C ASP A 232 6.78 -6.80 2.46
N TYR A 233 5.44 -6.82 2.41
CA TYR A 233 4.67 -6.49 1.21
C TYR A 233 3.52 -5.52 1.50
N ILE A 234 3.38 -4.46 0.70
CA ILE A 234 2.21 -3.58 0.71
C ILE A 234 1.47 -3.74 -0.62
N LEU A 235 0.19 -4.10 -0.55
CA LEU A 235 -0.70 -4.19 -1.70
C LEU A 235 -1.66 -3.00 -1.71
N TYR A 236 -1.62 -2.21 -2.76
CA TYR A 236 -2.63 -1.18 -3.05
C TYR A 236 -3.63 -1.72 -4.05
N ASP A 237 -4.84 -1.98 -3.60
CA ASP A 237 -5.97 -2.27 -4.49
C ASP A 237 -6.51 -0.98 -5.10
N GLU A 238 -6.87 -1.03 -6.39
CA GLU A 238 -7.25 0.15 -7.18
C GLU A 238 -6.30 1.34 -6.97
N PHE A 239 -4.98 1.10 -7.10
CA PHE A 239 -3.94 2.06 -6.72
C PHE A 239 -4.02 3.38 -7.47
N GLN A 240 -4.78 3.49 -8.57
CA GLN A 240 -5.02 4.77 -9.24
C GLN A 240 -5.67 5.83 -8.33
N ASN A 241 -6.20 5.43 -7.17
CA ASN A 241 -6.72 6.33 -6.14
C ASN A 241 -5.63 6.88 -5.20
N VAL A 242 -4.41 6.37 -5.30
CA VAL A 242 -3.23 6.75 -4.51
C VAL A 242 -2.37 7.74 -5.30
N ALA A 243 -1.80 8.73 -4.61
CA ALA A 243 -0.94 9.73 -5.19
C ALA A 243 0.34 9.07 -5.74
N LEU A 244 0.56 9.24 -7.03
CA LEU A 244 1.74 8.77 -7.75
C LEU A 244 2.53 9.95 -8.29
N GLY A 245 3.83 10.00 -7.99
CA GLY A 245 4.76 11.02 -8.47
C GLY A 245 6.05 11.04 -7.65
N LYS A 246 6.98 11.93 -8.00
CA LYS A 246 8.29 11.95 -7.34
C LYS A 246 8.23 12.27 -5.85
N GLU A 247 7.28 13.12 -5.46
CA GLU A 247 7.12 13.61 -4.08
C GLU A 247 6.08 12.82 -3.27
N SER A 248 5.48 11.77 -3.84
CA SER A 248 4.47 10.98 -3.12
C SER A 248 5.11 9.87 -2.28
N THR A 249 4.41 9.46 -1.20
CA THR A 249 4.80 8.31 -0.38
C THR A 249 4.99 7.06 -1.23
N LEU A 250 4.05 6.78 -2.14
CA LEU A 250 4.15 5.63 -3.03
C LEU A 250 5.40 5.72 -3.92
N GLY A 251 5.70 6.90 -4.48
CA GLY A 251 6.91 7.10 -5.26
C GLY A 251 8.19 6.90 -4.45
N ALA A 252 8.22 7.33 -3.20
CA ALA A 252 9.33 7.07 -2.28
C ALA A 252 9.48 5.57 -2.00
N MET A 253 8.37 4.87 -1.70
CA MET A 253 8.38 3.41 -1.48
C MET A 253 8.92 2.64 -2.70
N LEU A 254 8.54 3.02 -3.92
CA LEU A 254 8.99 2.35 -5.14
C LEU A 254 10.47 2.58 -5.46
N ARG A 255 11.05 3.72 -5.05
CA ARG A 255 12.47 4.03 -5.27
C ARG A 255 13.37 3.48 -4.17
N GLU A 256 12.92 3.57 -2.93
CA GLU A 256 13.76 3.35 -1.74
C GLU A 256 13.40 2.05 -1.01
N GLY A 257 12.18 1.53 -1.17
CA GLY A 257 11.68 0.35 -0.49
C GLY A 257 12.52 -0.90 -0.74
N ARG A 258 13.09 -1.03 -1.95
CA ARG A 258 14.07 -2.07 -2.29
C ARG A 258 15.23 -2.17 -1.27
N LYS A 259 15.74 -1.03 -0.78
CA LYS A 259 16.86 -1.01 0.19
C LYS A 259 16.48 -1.59 1.54
N CYS A 260 15.19 -1.55 1.87
CA CYS A 260 14.62 -2.04 3.13
C CYS A 260 13.93 -3.41 2.96
N GLY A 261 14.08 -4.07 1.82
CA GLY A 261 13.42 -5.35 1.53
C GLY A 261 11.91 -5.27 1.26
N LEU A 262 11.34 -4.07 1.16
CA LEU A 262 9.92 -3.84 0.95
C LEU A 262 9.50 -4.13 -0.50
N GLY A 263 8.50 -4.98 -0.69
CA GLY A 263 7.79 -5.12 -1.95
C GLY A 263 6.49 -4.32 -1.97
N VAL A 264 6.19 -3.65 -3.08
CA VAL A 264 4.97 -2.86 -3.25
C VAL A 264 4.21 -3.40 -4.45
N TRP A 265 2.99 -3.88 -4.24
CA TRP A 265 2.14 -4.47 -5.25
C TRP A 265 1.02 -3.51 -5.60
N LEU A 266 0.89 -3.21 -6.88
CA LEU A 266 -0.02 -2.20 -7.41
C LEU A 266 -1.06 -2.88 -8.26
N ALA A 267 -2.29 -3.01 -7.76
CA ALA A 267 -3.40 -3.58 -8.53
C ALA A 267 -4.25 -2.46 -9.13
N THR A 268 -4.53 -2.51 -10.43
CA THR A 268 -5.38 -1.52 -11.10
C THR A 268 -6.16 -2.11 -12.25
N GLN A 269 -7.23 -1.43 -12.64
CA GLN A 269 -7.97 -1.66 -13.87
C GLN A 269 -7.64 -0.66 -14.96
N ILE A 270 -7.15 0.52 -14.60
CA ILE A 270 -7.04 1.68 -15.48
C ILE A 270 -5.66 2.29 -15.33
N LEU A 271 -4.91 2.32 -16.43
CA LEU A 271 -3.78 3.23 -16.57
C LEU A 271 -4.02 4.08 -17.83
N SER A 272 -4.64 5.24 -17.64
CA SER A 272 -4.79 6.22 -18.71
C SER A 272 -4.51 7.61 -18.16
N ASN A 273 -3.76 8.41 -18.92
CA ASN A 273 -3.45 9.82 -18.64
C ASN A 273 -2.42 10.08 -17.52
N TYR A 274 -1.50 9.14 -17.27
CA TYR A 274 -0.33 9.45 -16.43
C TYR A 274 0.61 10.40 -17.14
N LYS A 275 1.13 11.37 -16.37
CA LYS A 275 2.21 12.26 -16.83
C LYS A 275 3.51 11.46 -16.95
N PRO A 276 4.48 11.90 -17.78
CA PRO A 276 5.78 11.22 -17.92
C PRO A 276 6.44 10.87 -16.58
N GLU A 277 6.47 11.79 -15.62
CA GLU A 277 7.05 11.57 -14.28
C GLU A 277 6.38 10.41 -13.51
N GLN A 278 5.07 10.20 -13.71
CA GLN A 278 4.33 9.13 -13.07
C GLN A 278 4.64 7.78 -13.74
N ILE A 279 4.84 7.79 -15.06
CA ILE A 279 5.32 6.62 -15.81
C ILE A 279 6.73 6.24 -15.35
N ASP A 280 7.65 7.21 -15.22
CA ASP A 280 9.01 6.99 -14.72
C ASP A 280 9.01 6.36 -13.32
N THR A 281 8.04 6.76 -12.48
CA THR A 281 7.83 6.18 -11.15
C THR A 281 7.31 4.74 -11.22
N LEU A 282 6.38 4.43 -12.14
CA LEU A 282 5.88 3.07 -12.35
C LEU A 282 6.92 2.13 -12.98
N GLN A 283 7.83 2.66 -13.78
CA GLN A 283 8.95 1.90 -14.35
C GLN A 283 9.95 1.40 -13.29
N GLN A 284 9.84 1.83 -12.04
CA GLN A 284 10.57 1.23 -10.91
C GLN A 284 10.07 -0.17 -10.57
N VAL A 285 8.91 -0.59 -11.08
CA VAL A 285 8.38 -1.95 -10.92
C VAL A 285 9.17 -2.93 -11.80
N ASP A 286 9.70 -4.00 -11.20
CA ASP A 286 10.47 -5.02 -11.92
C ASP A 286 9.58 -6.11 -12.56
N THR A 287 8.47 -6.45 -11.90
CA THR A 287 7.57 -7.52 -12.36
C THR A 287 6.18 -7.00 -12.68
N MET A 288 5.67 -7.30 -13.86
CA MET A 288 4.33 -6.96 -14.32
C MET A 288 3.53 -8.23 -14.64
N LEU A 289 2.31 -8.30 -14.12
CA LEU A 289 1.30 -9.29 -14.45
C LEU A 289 0.17 -8.59 -15.21
N LEU A 290 0.17 -8.76 -16.52
CA LEU A 290 -0.74 -8.11 -17.45
C LEU A 290 -1.85 -9.10 -17.84
N PHE A 291 -2.95 -9.06 -17.10
CA PHE A 291 -4.20 -9.72 -17.46
C PHE A 291 -4.88 -8.99 -18.62
N GLN A 292 -5.91 -9.63 -19.19
CA GLN A 292 -6.67 -9.05 -20.29
C GLN A 292 -7.13 -7.61 -19.96
N PRO A 293 -6.67 -6.60 -20.71
CA PRO A 293 -7.03 -5.20 -20.47
C PRO A 293 -8.38 -4.83 -21.08
N SER A 294 -8.83 -3.60 -20.79
CA SER A 294 -9.92 -2.98 -21.55
C SER A 294 -9.36 -2.25 -22.78
N ASP A 295 -10.18 -2.05 -23.82
CA ASP A 295 -9.76 -1.34 -25.05
C ASP A 295 -9.21 0.07 -24.76
N ARG A 296 -9.80 0.77 -23.78
CA ARG A 296 -9.39 2.11 -23.36
C ARG A 296 -8.01 2.12 -22.66
N SER A 297 -7.64 0.99 -22.06
CA SER A 297 -6.43 0.81 -21.26
C SER A 297 -5.23 0.32 -22.07
N MET A 298 -5.45 -0.16 -23.31
CA MET A 298 -4.39 -0.67 -24.18
C MET A 298 -3.24 0.31 -24.41
N LYS A 299 -3.56 1.62 -24.54
CA LYS A 299 -2.55 2.66 -24.75
C LYS A 299 -1.57 2.79 -23.58
N GLY A 300 -2.04 2.61 -22.34
CA GLY A 300 -1.16 2.68 -21.17
C GLY A 300 -0.21 1.48 -21.08
N ILE A 301 -0.63 0.29 -21.55
CA ILE A 301 0.25 -0.89 -21.58
C ILE A 301 1.38 -0.62 -22.55
N ALA A 302 1.08 -0.09 -23.74
CA ALA A 302 2.09 0.25 -24.73
C ALA A 302 3.15 1.25 -24.21
N GLN A 303 2.81 2.09 -23.22
CA GLN A 303 3.76 3.02 -22.61
C GLN A 303 4.67 2.35 -21.57
N LEU A 304 4.22 1.27 -20.94
CA LEU A 304 4.96 0.51 -19.92
C LEU A 304 5.73 -0.68 -20.51
N VAL A 305 5.19 -1.25 -21.57
CA VAL A 305 5.77 -2.33 -22.35
C VAL A 305 6.37 -1.67 -23.58
N ASP A 306 7.69 -1.46 -23.58
CA ASP A 306 8.44 -0.82 -24.67
C ASP A 306 7.88 -1.13 -26.06
N CYS A 307 7.81 -0.11 -26.93
CA CYS A 307 7.09 -0.18 -28.21
C CYS A 307 7.48 -1.39 -29.09
N GLU A 308 8.74 -1.83 -29.04
CA GLU A 308 9.23 -2.99 -29.79
C GLU A 308 8.58 -4.32 -29.33
N ALA A 309 8.34 -4.46 -28.02
CA ALA A 309 7.68 -5.64 -27.44
C ALA A 309 6.14 -5.54 -27.53
N TRP A 310 5.60 -4.34 -27.73
CA TRP A 310 4.16 -4.08 -27.69
C TRP A 310 3.38 -4.80 -28.79
N GLU A 311 3.84 -4.85 -30.04
CA GLU A 311 3.08 -5.47 -31.13
C GLU A 311 2.83 -6.96 -30.88
N SER A 312 3.85 -7.69 -30.41
CA SER A 312 3.73 -9.09 -30.03
C SER A 312 2.90 -9.27 -28.75
N CYS A 313 3.06 -8.39 -27.77
CA CYS A 313 2.25 -8.44 -26.54
C CYS A 313 0.77 -8.12 -26.81
N ARG A 314 0.46 -7.24 -27.77
CA ARG A 314 -0.91 -6.78 -28.05
C ARG A 314 -1.82 -7.90 -28.53
N SER A 315 -1.33 -8.75 -29.44
CA SER A 315 -2.10 -9.91 -29.89
C SER A 315 -2.29 -10.89 -28.72
N ALA A 316 -1.19 -11.23 -28.03
CA ALA A 316 -1.22 -12.14 -26.89
C ALA A 316 -2.17 -11.67 -25.77
N LEU A 317 -2.21 -10.37 -25.45
CA LEU A 317 -3.10 -9.78 -24.44
C LEU A 317 -4.58 -9.88 -24.83
N SER A 318 -4.89 -9.73 -26.11
CA SER A 318 -6.26 -9.83 -26.63
C SER A 318 -6.80 -11.27 -26.47
N ASP A 319 -5.93 -12.26 -26.66
CA ASP A 319 -6.25 -13.68 -26.67
C ASP A 319 -6.24 -14.32 -25.26
N LEU A 320 -5.84 -13.58 -24.23
CA LEU A 320 -5.83 -14.08 -22.85
C LEU A 320 -7.24 -14.48 -22.39
N GLN A 321 -7.34 -15.68 -21.84
CA GLN A 321 -8.54 -16.15 -21.14
C GLN A 321 -8.60 -15.55 -19.72
N ASN A 322 -9.79 -15.59 -19.10
CA ASN A 322 -9.94 -15.17 -17.71
C ASN A 322 -9.01 -15.98 -16.79
N GLY A 323 -8.29 -15.28 -15.91
CA GLY A 323 -7.29 -15.90 -15.02
C GLY A 323 -5.90 -16.10 -15.64
N GLN A 324 -5.75 -15.85 -16.95
CA GLN A 324 -4.43 -15.79 -17.61
C GLN A 324 -3.87 -14.37 -17.60
N ALA A 325 -2.55 -14.27 -17.55
CA ALA A 325 -1.80 -13.03 -17.62
C ALA A 325 -0.48 -13.22 -18.38
N ILE A 326 -0.02 -12.17 -19.04
CA ILE A 326 1.38 -12.09 -19.47
C ILE A 326 2.21 -11.66 -18.26
N LEU A 327 3.19 -12.48 -17.91
CA LEU A 327 4.24 -12.15 -16.96
C LEU A 327 5.42 -11.51 -17.71
N LYS A 328 5.75 -10.27 -17.37
CA LYS A 328 6.99 -9.57 -17.75
C LYS A 328 7.83 -9.36 -16.49
N GLY A 329 9.08 -9.77 -16.50
CA GLY A 329 9.98 -9.70 -15.35
C GLY A 329 10.88 -10.92 -15.28
N LYS A 330 11.69 -11.03 -14.23
CA LYS A 330 12.59 -12.18 -14.02
C LYS A 330 11.87 -13.33 -13.32
N TYR A 331 11.98 -14.54 -13.84
CA TYR A 331 11.39 -15.74 -13.24
C TYR A 331 12.22 -17.00 -13.51
N SER A 332 11.98 -18.04 -12.72
CA SER A 332 12.46 -19.40 -12.97
C SER A 332 11.28 -20.35 -13.17
N VAL A 333 11.55 -21.49 -13.82
CA VAL A 333 10.54 -22.51 -14.13
C VAL A 333 10.93 -23.82 -13.45
N ASN A 334 10.00 -24.48 -12.76
CA ASN A 334 10.17 -25.77 -12.07
C ASN A 334 11.40 -25.82 -11.12
N HIS A 335 11.71 -24.72 -10.43
CA HIS A 335 12.89 -24.59 -9.56
C HIS A 335 14.24 -24.79 -10.27
N ASN A 336 14.29 -24.54 -11.59
CA ASN A 336 15.53 -24.50 -12.34
C ASN A 336 16.32 -23.23 -11.99
N SER A 337 17.66 -23.33 -11.93
CA SER A 337 18.54 -22.17 -11.67
C SER A 337 18.59 -21.18 -12.85
N LYS A 338 18.06 -21.56 -14.02
CA LYS A 338 17.99 -20.66 -15.18
C LYS A 338 16.96 -19.55 -14.95
N ILE A 339 17.43 -18.31 -15.11
CA ILE A 339 16.60 -17.10 -15.08
C ILE A 339 16.11 -16.80 -16.50
N TRP A 340 14.82 -16.54 -16.61
CA TRP A 340 14.17 -16.04 -17.82
C TRP A 340 13.68 -14.62 -17.58
N ASP A 341 13.76 -13.79 -18.62
CA ASP A 341 13.29 -12.41 -18.65
C ASP A 341 12.39 -12.12 -19.86
N ILE A 342 12.10 -13.16 -20.66
CA ILE A 342 11.23 -13.12 -21.83
C ILE A 342 9.78 -13.21 -21.36
N PRO A 343 8.86 -12.36 -21.86
CA PRO A 343 7.45 -12.44 -21.51
C PRO A 343 6.85 -13.84 -21.72
N ILE A 344 6.07 -14.32 -20.75
CA ILE A 344 5.42 -15.64 -20.79
C ILE A 344 3.95 -15.53 -20.40
N ILE A 345 3.08 -16.33 -21.03
CA ILE A 345 1.70 -16.46 -20.60
C ILE A 345 1.66 -17.42 -19.41
N CYS A 346 1.07 -16.94 -18.31
CA CYS A 346 0.87 -17.71 -17.10
C CYS A 346 -0.61 -17.70 -16.69
N ALA A 347 -1.00 -18.72 -15.95
CA ALA A 347 -2.25 -18.78 -15.22
C ALA A 347 -1.94 -18.84 -13.73
N VAL A 348 -2.76 -18.20 -12.92
CA VAL A 348 -2.71 -18.42 -11.47
C VAL A 348 -3.46 -19.74 -11.23
N ASP A 349 -2.88 -20.62 -10.41
CA ASP A 349 -3.47 -21.92 -10.06
C ASP A 349 -4.33 -21.81 -8.80
N SER A 350 -5.51 -22.42 -8.81
CA SER A 350 -6.28 -22.65 -7.61
C SER A 350 -5.61 -23.79 -6.88
N LYS A 351 -4.99 -23.50 -5.71
CA LYS A 351 -4.65 -24.57 -4.79
C LYS A 351 -5.95 -25.37 -4.59
N SER A 352 -5.99 -26.56 -5.17
CA SER A 352 -7.06 -27.51 -4.92
C SER A 352 -7.03 -27.71 -3.42
N SER A 353 -8.12 -27.32 -2.77
CA SER A 353 -8.32 -27.65 -1.37
C SER A 353 -8.30 -29.17 -1.32
N ASN A 354 -7.24 -29.75 -0.75
CA ASN A 354 -7.31 -31.13 -0.28
C ASN A 354 -8.34 -31.25 0.83
#